data_AF-A0A2A6CKQ8-F1
#
_entry.id   AF-A0A2A6CKQ8-F1
#
_cell.length_a   1.000
_cell.length_b   1.000
_cell.length_c   1.000
_cell.angle_alpha   90.00
_cell.angle_beta   90.00
_cell.angle_gamma   90.00
#
_symmetry.space_group_name_H-M   'P 1'
#
loop_
_entity.id
_entity.type
_entity.pdbx_description
1 polymer ?
#
loop_
_entity_poly.entity_id
_entity_poly.type
_entity_poly.pdbx_seq_one_letter_code
_entity_poly.pdbx_strand_id
1 'polypeptide(L)'
;MDLRGSIPLLLLVLHNRRIRVLLFILYTTKIGPYVYLLAVFAVCDIFTSCAHSAFQPIVHMTYAGFYFFPRHGKIGNHNIMYEQLETPTLGISRRSDQHSVHFREIAPIEIEEIYGIDLRDSNRGFTVLAVRRPDIITGSLRWHWSSVIGISMLIGMFLCTASVILYCMWQTNNITKLVTSTNDCLMIPNTQIITAIPVIFSYAPLSVILLFPTVTGISLGAFGNVLFTLTSIFPSIDALFVLFFIKALRNATIRLLHLPIKIYDASIAEATTDFTTMIEVLPKSQVNTTTAIRDR
;
A
#
# COMPACT_ATOMS: atom_id res chain seq x y z
N MET A 1 22.15 17.17 18.83
CA MET A 1 22.36 16.38 17.60
C MET A 1 21.09 15.60 17.33
N ASP A 2 20.30 16.05 16.35
CA ASP A 2 18.95 15.57 16.12
C ASP A 2 18.96 14.31 15.24
N LEU A 3 19.19 13.15 15.89
CA LEU A 3 19.26 11.83 15.23
C LEU A 3 17.96 11.47 14.47
N ARG A 4 16.85 12.18 14.75
CA ARG A 4 15.56 12.03 14.07
C ARG A 4 15.57 12.56 12.63
N GLY A 5 16.53 13.42 12.27
CA GLY A 5 16.74 13.95 10.91
C GLY A 5 17.27 12.92 9.91
N SER A 6 18.15 12.03 10.37
CA SER A 6 18.97 11.19 9.49
C SER A 6 18.27 9.91 9.04
N ILE A 7 17.40 9.35 9.89
CA ILE A 7 16.69 8.09 9.63
C ILE A 7 15.89 8.12 8.31
N PRO A 8 15.08 9.15 8.01
CA PRO A 8 14.30 9.15 6.78
C PRO A 8 15.11 9.43 5.52
N LEU A 9 16.19 10.22 5.62
CA LEU A 9 17.12 10.40 4.52
C LEU A 9 17.78 9.06 4.17
N LEU A 10 18.17 8.29 5.19
CA LEU A 10 18.77 6.98 5.03
C LEU A 10 17.76 5.96 4.47
N LEU A 11 16.50 6.02 4.91
CA LEU A 11 15.40 5.24 4.35
C LEU A 11 15.16 5.57 2.88
N LEU A 12 15.17 6.85 2.49
CA LEU A 12 15.01 7.30 1.11
C LEU A 12 16.19 6.89 0.22
N VAL A 13 17.42 6.98 0.72
CA VAL A 13 18.62 6.51 0.02
C VAL A 13 18.57 4.98 -0.18
N LEU A 14 18.17 4.23 0.84
CA LEU A 14 17.98 2.78 0.74
C LEU A 14 16.84 2.42 -0.23
N HIS A 15 15.76 3.21 -0.24
CA HIS A 15 14.64 3.04 -1.17
C HIS A 15 15.09 3.27 -2.62
N ASN A 16 15.79 4.37 -2.88
CA ASN A 16 16.32 4.71 -4.20
C ASN A 16 17.28 3.63 -4.73
N ARG A 17 18.08 3.01 -3.86
CA ARG A 17 18.96 1.90 -4.25
C ARG A 17 18.17 0.64 -4.62
N ARG A 18 17.11 0.31 -3.86
CA ARG A 18 16.21 -0.82 -4.16
C ARG A 18 15.44 -0.62 -5.46
N ILE A 19 14.93 0.59 -5.72
CA ILE A 19 14.21 0.94 -6.94
C ILE A 19 15.09 0.76 -8.18
N ARG A 20 16.34 1.23 -8.14
CA ARG A 20 17.27 1.05 -9.27
C ARG A 20 17.53 -0.42 -9.58
N VAL A 21 17.65 -1.26 -8.55
CA VAL A 21 17.80 -2.71 -8.71
C VAL A 21 16.54 -3.33 -9.33
N LEU A 22 15.35 -2.90 -8.90
CA LEU A 22 14.08 -3.41 -9.42
C LEU A 22 13.85 -3.00 -10.88
N LEU A 23 14.18 -1.76 -11.24
CA LEU A 23 14.14 -1.25 -12.62
C LEU A 23 15.16 -1.97 -13.52
N PHE A 24 16.34 -2.29 -12.99
CA PHE A 24 17.35 -3.08 -13.69
C PHE A 24 16.90 -4.54 -13.91
N ILE A 25 16.26 -5.16 -12.91
CA ILE A 25 15.64 -6.49 -13.06
C ILE A 25 14.57 -6.47 -14.14
N LEU A 26 13.66 -5.49 -14.10
CA LEU A 26 12.62 -5.28 -15.10
C LEU A 26 13.18 -5.15 -16.52
N TYR A 27 14.25 -4.37 -16.68
CA TYR A 27 14.87 -4.15 -17.97
C TYR A 27 15.57 -5.40 -18.53
N THR A 28 16.20 -6.19 -17.65
CA THR A 28 17.00 -7.35 -18.06
C THR A 28 16.17 -8.62 -18.28
N THR A 29 14.96 -8.67 -17.73
CA THR A 29 14.12 -9.87 -17.79
C THR A 29 13.03 -9.75 -18.86
N LYS A 30 13.16 -10.51 -19.95
CA LYS A 30 12.11 -10.65 -21.00
C LYS A 30 10.93 -11.50 -20.50
N ILE A 31 10.31 -11.15 -19.38
CA ILE A 31 9.25 -11.93 -18.73
C ILE A 31 7.88 -11.44 -19.23
N GLY A 32 7.58 -11.69 -20.51
CA GLY A 32 6.24 -11.58 -21.09
C GLY A 32 5.41 -10.35 -20.65
N PRO A 33 4.07 -10.48 -20.52
CA PRO A 33 3.19 -9.36 -20.17
C PRO A 33 3.30 -8.91 -18.70
N TYR A 34 3.92 -9.69 -17.82
CA TYR A 34 4.07 -9.37 -16.39
C TYR A 34 5.01 -8.18 -16.12
N VAL A 35 5.84 -7.81 -17.10
CA VAL A 35 6.73 -6.63 -17.04
C VAL A 35 5.93 -5.35 -16.77
N TYR A 36 4.77 -5.18 -17.42
CA TYR A 36 3.97 -3.97 -17.26
C TYR A 36 3.39 -3.84 -15.84
N LEU A 37 2.95 -4.96 -15.27
CA LEU A 37 2.41 -5.01 -13.92
C LEU A 37 3.48 -4.65 -12.89
N LEU A 38 4.68 -5.24 -13.02
CA LEU A 38 5.83 -4.91 -12.17
C LEU A 38 6.31 -3.46 -12.34
N ALA A 39 6.26 -2.91 -13.56
CA ALA A 39 6.61 -1.52 -13.80
C ALA A 39 5.62 -0.55 -13.15
N VAL A 40 4.31 -0.82 -13.23
CA VAL A 40 3.28 -0.01 -12.55
C VAL A 40 3.47 -0.04 -11.04
N PHE A 41 3.73 -1.22 -10.46
CA PHE A 41 4.03 -1.34 -9.03
C PHE A 41 5.25 -0.52 -8.62
N ALA A 42 6.34 -0.59 -9.39
CA ALA A 42 7.55 0.19 -9.12
C ALA A 42 7.27 1.71 -9.14
N VAL A 43 6.46 2.18 -10.08
CA VAL A 43 6.07 3.60 -10.18
C VAL A 43 5.21 4.01 -8.98
N CYS A 44 4.22 3.20 -8.59
CA CYS A 44 3.39 3.45 -7.42
C CYS A 44 4.22 3.51 -6.13
N ASP A 45 5.21 2.64 -5.98
CA ASP A 45 6.15 2.64 -4.84
C ASP A 45 7.00 3.90 -4.79
N ILE A 46 7.55 4.33 -5.94
CA ILE A 46 8.30 5.59 -6.04
C ILE A 46 7.42 6.75 -5.60
N PHE A 47 6.21 6.85 -6.16
CA PHE A 47 5.28 7.93 -5.84
C PHE A 47 4.92 7.94 -4.35
N THR A 48 4.61 6.77 -3.79
CA THR A 48 4.24 6.65 -2.38
C THR A 48 5.42 6.99 -1.46
N SER A 49 6.63 6.55 -1.81
CA SER A 49 7.87 6.89 -1.09
C SER A 49 8.19 8.39 -1.16
N CYS A 50 8.06 8.99 -2.34
CA CYS A 50 8.21 10.43 -2.54
C CYS A 50 7.17 11.22 -1.76
N ALA A 51 5.90 10.81 -1.79
CA ALA A 51 4.83 11.43 -1.01
C ALA A 51 5.14 11.31 0.50
N HIS A 52 5.51 10.13 0.98
CA HIS A 52 5.88 9.96 2.38
C HIS A 52 7.09 10.79 2.78
N SER A 53 8.11 10.90 1.94
CA SER A 53 9.28 11.74 2.23
C SER A 53 8.99 13.23 2.12
N ALA A 54 8.12 13.65 1.21
CA ALA A 54 7.78 15.06 1.04
C ALA A 54 6.90 15.54 2.19
N PHE A 55 5.94 14.72 2.60
CA PHE A 55 4.97 15.11 3.60
C PHE A 55 5.45 14.81 5.02
N GLN A 56 6.17 13.69 5.25
CA GLN A 56 6.57 13.15 6.56
C GLN A 56 5.74 13.68 7.72
N PRO A 57 4.40 13.53 7.66
CA PRO A 57 3.59 14.22 8.63
C PRO A 57 3.80 13.50 9.96
N ILE A 58 4.04 14.27 11.01
CA ILE A 58 3.88 13.74 12.35
C ILE A 58 2.36 13.57 12.50
N VAL A 59 1.93 12.32 12.71
CA VAL A 59 0.52 11.97 12.88
C VAL A 59 0.26 11.75 14.35
N HIS A 60 -0.62 12.55 14.93
CA HIS A 60 -1.13 12.32 16.28
C HIS A 60 -2.60 11.91 16.21
N MET A 61 -2.91 10.77 16.80
CA MET A 61 -4.25 10.19 16.73
C MET A 61 -5.00 10.45 18.04
N THR A 62 -6.00 11.31 17.97
CA THR A 62 -6.84 11.72 19.09
C THR A 62 -8.19 11.03 19.04
N TYR A 63 -9.01 11.18 20.09
CA TYR A 63 -10.39 10.70 20.10
C TYR A 63 -11.29 11.38 19.05
N ALA A 64 -10.94 12.59 18.62
CA ALA A 64 -11.70 13.38 17.65
C ALA A 64 -11.30 13.07 16.19
N GLY A 65 -10.07 12.62 15.97
CA GLY A 65 -9.51 12.31 14.66
C GLY A 65 -7.98 12.45 14.60
N PHE A 66 -7.47 12.74 13.40
CA PHE A 66 -6.04 12.77 13.10
C PHE A 66 -5.53 14.20 12.97
N TYR A 67 -4.40 14.48 13.61
CA TYR A 67 -3.66 15.73 13.49
C TYR A 67 -2.37 15.46 12.73
N PHE A 68 -2.16 16.18 11.64
CA PHE A 68 -0.97 16.12 10.81
C PHE A 68 -0.17 17.40 10.98
N PHE A 69 1.09 17.26 11.40
CA PHE A 69 2.01 18.39 11.55
C PHE A 69 3.07 18.34 10.46
N PRO A 70 3.34 19.48 9.79
CA PRO A 70 4.49 19.58 8.90
C PRO A 70 5.77 19.50 9.74
N ARG A 71 6.72 18.69 9.27
CA ARG A 71 8.03 18.56 9.93
C ARG A 71 8.79 19.89 9.99
N HIS A 72 8.65 20.73 8.96
CA HIS A 72 9.33 22.01 8.86
C HIS A 72 8.47 23.10 9.50
N GLY A 73 8.74 23.40 10.78
CA GLY A 73 7.92 24.27 11.64
C GLY A 73 7.80 25.75 11.24
N LYS A 74 8.19 26.12 10.02
CA LYS A 74 8.03 27.47 9.45
C LYS A 74 7.70 27.35 7.96
N ILE A 75 6.49 26.92 7.65
CA ILE A 75 5.91 27.21 6.33
C ILE A 75 5.44 28.65 6.42
N GLY A 76 6.24 29.58 5.90
CA GLY A 76 6.00 31.01 6.10
C GLY A 76 4.61 31.41 5.62
N ASN A 77 3.78 31.95 6.53
CA ASN A 77 2.51 32.71 6.44
C ASN A 77 1.51 32.49 5.29
N HIS A 78 1.76 31.58 4.36
CA HIS A 78 0.93 31.31 3.20
C HIS A 78 0.53 29.84 3.22
N ASN A 79 -0.78 29.64 3.34
CA ASN A 79 -1.51 28.40 3.09
C ASN A 79 -1.63 27.47 4.31
N ILE A 80 -2.57 27.82 5.18
CA ILE A 80 -3.35 26.79 5.87
C ILE A 80 -4.20 26.10 4.80
N MET A 81 -3.69 25.01 4.21
CA MET A 81 -4.52 24.15 3.38
C MET A 81 -5.46 23.36 4.30
N TYR A 82 -6.63 23.92 4.56
CA TYR A 82 -7.78 23.08 4.83
C TYR A 82 -8.13 22.42 3.50
N GLU A 83 -7.85 21.12 3.37
CA GLU A 83 -8.46 20.30 2.33
C GLU A 83 -9.93 20.11 2.73
N GLN A 84 -10.68 21.19 2.61
CA GLN A 84 -12.13 21.17 2.63
C GLN A 84 -12.46 20.55 1.28
N LEU A 85 -12.80 19.26 1.30
CA LEU A 85 -13.43 18.54 0.21
C LEU A 85 -14.83 19.16 -0.01
N GLU A 86 -14.88 20.45 -0.31
CA GLU A 86 -16.07 21.12 -0.77
C GLU A 86 -16.27 20.64 -2.19
N THR A 87 -17.41 19.97 -2.37
CA THR A 87 -18.01 19.73 -3.66
C THR A 87 -17.83 20.94 -4.57
N PRO A 88 -17.39 20.76 -5.83
CA PRO A 88 -17.03 21.85 -6.74
C PRO A 88 -18.27 22.58 -7.31
N THR A 89 -19.16 23.03 -6.43
CA THR A 89 -20.38 23.75 -6.79
C THR A 89 -20.27 25.20 -6.33
N LEU A 90 -19.85 26.03 -7.29
CA LEU A 90 -20.00 27.49 -7.39
C LEU A 90 -19.41 28.37 -6.27
N GLY A 91 -18.34 29.09 -6.65
CA GLY A 91 -17.52 29.96 -5.81
C GLY A 91 -18.26 31.01 -4.97
N ILE A 92 -17.95 31.01 -3.67
CA ILE A 92 -17.92 32.19 -2.80
C ILE A 92 -16.70 32.04 -1.87
N SER A 93 -15.52 32.42 -2.37
CA SER A 93 -14.22 32.32 -1.68
C SER A 93 -13.93 33.55 -0.80
N ARG A 94 -14.75 33.82 0.22
CA ARG A 94 -14.49 34.89 1.21
C ARG A 94 -14.82 34.56 2.67
N ARG A 95 -15.12 33.30 3.00
CA ARG A 95 -15.55 32.87 4.35
C ARG A 95 -14.58 31.91 5.06
N SER A 96 -13.37 31.72 4.54
CA SER A 96 -12.42 30.73 5.08
C SER A 96 -11.70 31.19 6.36
N ASP A 97 -11.55 32.50 6.58
CA ASP A 97 -10.68 32.98 7.67
C ASP A 97 -11.30 32.80 9.05
N GLN A 98 -12.61 33.06 9.20
CA GLN A 98 -13.27 33.02 10.52
C GLN A 98 -13.48 31.59 11.04
N HIS A 99 -13.56 30.61 10.15
CA HIS A 99 -13.72 29.21 10.54
C HIS A 99 -12.41 28.64 11.14
N SER A 100 -11.25 29.12 10.66
CA SER A 100 -9.93 28.63 11.11
C SER A 100 -9.61 28.94 12.58
N VAL A 101 -10.07 30.08 13.08
CA VAL A 101 -9.77 30.57 14.44
C VAL A 101 -10.40 29.65 15.49
N HIS A 102 -11.66 29.23 15.30
CA HIS A 102 -12.36 28.39 16.26
C HIS A 102 -11.77 26.98 16.40
N PHE A 103 -11.17 26.39 15.36
CA PHE A 103 -10.54 25.06 15.49
C PHE A 103 -9.30 25.08 16.37
N ARG A 104 -8.57 26.20 16.39
CA ARG A 104 -7.35 26.33 17.17
C ARG A 104 -7.64 26.35 18.67
N GLU A 105 -8.75 26.94 19.07
CA GLU A 105 -9.19 26.98 20.48
C GLU A 105 -9.55 25.59 21.01
N ILE A 106 -10.08 24.73 20.14
CA ILE A 106 -10.56 23.37 20.44
C ILE A 106 -9.41 22.34 20.37
N ALA A 107 -8.21 22.75 19.97
CA ALA A 107 -7.08 21.83 19.87
C ALA A 107 -6.79 21.16 21.23
N PRO A 108 -6.62 19.82 21.27
CA PRO A 108 -6.41 19.10 22.52
C PRO A 108 -5.06 19.45 23.13
N ILE A 109 -5.05 19.65 24.45
CA ILE A 109 -3.88 20.09 25.21
C ILE A 109 -2.77 19.03 25.23
N GLU A 110 -3.12 17.75 25.02
CA GLU A 110 -2.18 16.63 24.99
C GLU A 110 -1.11 16.80 23.88
N ILE A 111 -1.44 17.51 22.80
CA ILE A 111 -0.50 17.75 21.69
C ILE A 111 0.60 18.72 22.12
N GLU A 112 0.24 19.76 22.88
CA GLU A 112 1.19 20.72 23.41
C GLU A 112 2.11 20.04 24.43
N GLU A 113 1.55 19.20 25.29
CA GLU A 113 2.31 18.45 26.30
C GLU A 113 3.31 17.45 25.68
N ILE A 114 2.88 16.67 24.69
CA ILE A 114 3.70 15.59 24.10
C ILE A 114 4.74 16.13 23.12
N TYR A 115 4.39 17.14 22.31
CA TYR A 115 5.25 17.63 21.24
C TYR A 115 5.87 19.00 21.50
N GLY A 116 5.43 19.74 22.53
CA GLY A 116 5.84 21.13 22.74
C GLY A 116 5.39 22.06 21.61
N ILE A 117 4.29 21.71 20.95
CA ILE A 117 3.72 22.46 19.82
C ILE A 117 2.40 23.06 20.27
N ASP A 118 2.41 24.38 20.50
CA ASP A 118 1.18 25.13 20.68
C ASP A 118 0.45 25.26 19.33
N LEU A 119 -0.72 24.63 19.23
CA LEU A 119 -1.58 24.69 18.05
C LEU A 119 -2.42 25.98 17.97
N ARG A 120 -2.49 26.74 19.06
CA ARG A 120 -3.16 28.03 19.12
C ARG A 120 -2.33 29.12 18.46
N ASP A 121 -1.02 28.91 18.34
CA ASP A 121 -0.12 29.80 17.61
C ASP A 121 -0.48 29.87 16.11
N SER A 122 -0.99 31.03 15.69
CA SER A 122 -1.34 31.34 14.30
C SER A 122 -0.19 31.11 13.31
N ASN A 123 1.06 31.17 13.76
CA ASN A 123 2.24 30.98 12.92
C ASN A 123 2.52 29.50 12.59
N ARG A 124 1.78 28.56 13.20
CA ARG A 124 1.92 27.13 12.93
C ARG A 124 0.74 26.62 12.12
N GLY A 125 1.04 25.99 10.99
CA GLY A 125 0.05 25.26 10.19
C GLY A 125 -0.10 23.83 10.67
N PHE A 126 -1.32 23.31 10.65
CA PHE A 126 -1.62 21.89 10.86
C PHE A 126 -2.83 21.50 10.01
N THR A 127 -2.90 20.22 9.65
CA THR A 127 -4.06 19.66 8.95
C THR A 127 -4.77 18.71 9.90
N VAL A 128 -6.09 18.83 10.00
CA VAL A 128 -6.93 17.99 10.86
C VAL A 128 -7.92 17.22 10.02
N LEU A 129 -7.93 15.91 10.21
CA LEU A 129 -9.00 15.02 9.77
C LEU A 129 -9.84 14.63 10.99
N ALA A 130 -10.75 15.52 11.40
CA ALA A 130 -11.66 15.29 12.51
C ALA A 130 -12.93 14.56 12.03
N VAL A 131 -13.23 13.43 12.65
CA VAL A 131 -14.44 12.63 12.41
C VAL A 131 -15.57 13.10 13.33
N ARG A 132 -15.20 13.42 14.58
CA ARG A 132 -16.09 13.98 15.59
C ARG A 132 -15.58 15.37 15.98
N ARG A 133 -16.49 16.32 16.15
CA ARG A 133 -16.18 17.69 16.58
C ARG A 133 -17.00 18.01 17.83
N PRO A 134 -16.40 18.54 18.91
CA PRO A 134 -17.18 19.03 20.03
C PRO A 134 -17.94 20.28 19.59
N ASP A 135 -19.22 20.34 19.93
CA ASP A 135 -20.04 21.52 19.75
C ASP A 135 -19.70 22.52 20.87
N ILE A 136 -19.44 23.79 20.49
CA ILE A 136 -18.99 24.84 21.42
C ILE A 136 -20.05 25.13 22.48
N ILE A 137 -21.33 25.06 22.09
CA ILE A 137 -22.44 25.46 22.96
C ILE A 137 -22.84 24.32 23.90
N THR A 138 -22.92 23.11 23.39
CA THR A 138 -23.45 21.97 24.16
C THR A 138 -22.35 21.08 24.75
N GLY A 139 -21.10 21.22 24.30
CA GLY A 139 -20.01 20.31 24.63
C GLY A 139 -20.17 18.89 24.05
N SER A 140 -21.27 18.62 23.33
CA SER A 140 -21.55 17.28 22.79
C SER A 140 -20.70 17.02 21.54
N LEU A 141 -20.16 15.82 21.41
CA LEU A 141 -19.46 15.39 20.19
C LEU A 141 -20.46 15.17 19.05
N ARG A 142 -20.40 16.02 18.02
CA ARG A 142 -21.18 15.87 16.78
C ARG A 142 -20.34 15.22 15.69
N TRP A 143 -20.98 14.39 14.87
CA TRP A 143 -20.35 13.75 13.73
C TRP A 143 -20.20 14.71 12.56
N HIS A 144 -19.00 14.79 11.99
CA HIS A 144 -18.75 15.57 10.79
C HIS A 144 -19.03 14.73 9.55
N TRP A 145 -20.23 14.86 8.97
CA TRP A 145 -20.72 14.00 7.89
C TRP A 145 -19.80 13.95 6.67
N SER A 146 -19.18 15.06 6.28
CA SER A 146 -18.24 15.08 5.15
C SER A 146 -17.02 14.17 5.41
N SER A 147 -16.45 14.20 6.62
CA SER A 147 -15.35 13.30 7.00
C SER A 147 -15.81 11.85 7.05
N VAL A 148 -17.01 11.59 7.56
CA VAL A 148 -17.59 10.24 7.67
C VAL A 148 -17.79 9.63 6.28
N ILE A 149 -18.32 10.41 5.32
CA ILE A 149 -18.49 9.98 3.94
C ILE A 149 -17.13 9.68 3.30
N GLY A 150 -16.13 10.55 3.48
CA GLY A 150 -14.78 10.34 2.96
C GLY A 150 -14.12 9.06 3.51
N ILE A 151 -14.20 8.85 4.82
CA ILE A 151 -13.69 7.62 5.47
C ILE A 151 -14.46 6.38 4.99
N SER A 152 -15.78 6.49 4.83
CA SER A 152 -16.61 5.39 4.32
C SER A 152 -16.23 5.01 2.89
N MET A 153 -16.02 5.99 2.00
CA MET A 153 -15.54 5.77 0.64
C MET A 153 -14.16 5.10 0.64
N LEU A 154 -13.25 5.56 1.51
CA LEU A 154 -11.92 4.98 1.66
C LEU A 154 -11.99 3.51 2.10
N ILE A 155 -12.79 3.19 3.13
CA ILE A 155 -13.02 1.81 3.58
C ILE A 155 -13.63 0.97 2.45
N GLY A 156 -14.62 1.50 1.73
CA GLY A 156 -15.25 0.81 0.61
C GLY A 156 -14.27 0.47 -0.50
N MET A 157 -13.39 1.42 -0.86
CA MET A 157 -12.33 1.19 -1.85
C MET A 157 -11.37 0.08 -1.40
N PHE A 158 -10.92 0.10 -0.14
CA PHE A 158 -10.04 -0.94 0.40
C PHE A 158 -10.71 -2.31 0.49
N LEU A 159 -11.98 -2.39 0.89
CA LEU A 159 -12.72 -3.66 0.92
C LEU A 159 -12.95 -4.20 -0.49
N CYS A 160 -13.20 -3.32 -1.46
CA CYS A 160 -13.33 -3.71 -2.87
C CYS A 160 -12.01 -4.32 -3.38
N THR A 161 -10.87 -3.67 -3.15
CA THR A 161 -9.56 -4.22 -3.53
C THR A 161 -9.26 -5.54 -2.82
N ALA A 162 -9.57 -5.64 -1.53
CA ALA A 162 -9.42 -6.89 -0.77
C ALA A 162 -10.25 -8.02 -1.38
N SER A 163 -11.50 -7.73 -1.74
CA SER A 163 -12.42 -8.71 -2.32
C SER A 163 -11.92 -9.21 -3.67
N VAL A 164 -11.41 -8.33 -4.52
CA VAL A 164 -10.82 -8.71 -5.82
C VAL A 164 -9.60 -9.60 -5.61
N ILE A 165 -8.70 -9.23 -4.68
CA ILE A 165 -7.50 -10.03 -4.37
C ILE A 165 -7.90 -11.43 -3.86
N LEU A 166 -8.85 -11.50 -2.91
CA LEU A 166 -9.38 -12.77 -2.40
C LEU A 166 -10.03 -13.62 -3.50
N TYR A 167 -10.79 -13.00 -4.40
CA TYR A 167 -11.40 -13.68 -5.54
C TYR A 167 -10.34 -14.28 -6.48
N CYS A 168 -9.33 -13.49 -6.87
CA CYS A 168 -8.22 -13.96 -7.70
C CYS A 168 -7.44 -15.11 -7.04
N MET A 169 -7.22 -15.04 -5.73
CA MET A 169 -6.58 -16.11 -4.97
C MET A 169 -7.44 -17.38 -4.91
N TRP A 170 -8.74 -17.23 -4.65
CA TRP A 170 -9.68 -18.34 -4.65
C TRP A 170 -9.73 -19.03 -6.01
N GLN A 171 -9.80 -18.27 -7.11
CA GLN A 171 -9.78 -18.79 -8.48
C GLN A 171 -8.48 -19.55 -8.78
N THR A 172 -7.32 -19.00 -8.41
CA THR A 172 -6.02 -19.64 -8.62
C THR A 172 -5.91 -20.95 -7.84
N ASN A 173 -6.42 -20.99 -6.61
CA ASN A 173 -6.46 -22.20 -5.80
C ASN A 173 -7.33 -23.29 -6.44
N ASN A 174 -8.46 -22.94 -7.04
CA ASN A 174 -9.35 -23.89 -7.71
C ASN A 174 -8.73 -24.49 -8.97
N ILE A 175 -8.05 -23.68 -9.80
CA ILE A 175 -7.34 -24.19 -10.99
C ILE A 175 -6.21 -25.12 -10.57
N THR A 176 -5.46 -24.75 -9.53
CA THR A 176 -4.37 -25.59 -9.02
C THR A 176 -4.92 -26.92 -8.50
N LYS A 177 -6.03 -26.93 -7.75
CA LYS A 177 -6.69 -28.17 -7.32
C LYS A 177 -7.06 -29.07 -8.50
N LEU A 178 -7.58 -28.49 -9.59
CA LEU A 178 -7.96 -29.24 -10.79
C LEU A 178 -6.75 -29.88 -11.48
N VAL A 179 -5.65 -29.14 -11.64
CA VAL A 179 -4.42 -29.60 -12.30
C VAL A 179 -3.63 -30.61 -11.44
N THR A 180 -3.69 -30.46 -10.11
CA THR A 180 -2.97 -31.35 -9.18
C THR A 180 -3.68 -32.70 -9.02
N SER A 181 -4.98 -32.79 -9.31
CA SER A 181 -5.74 -34.05 -9.26
C SER A 181 -5.31 -35.08 -10.32
N THR A 182 -4.43 -34.69 -11.25
CA THR A 182 -3.85 -35.56 -12.29
C THR A 182 -2.44 -36.08 -11.97
N ASN A 183 -1.76 -35.56 -10.94
CA ASN A 183 -0.38 -35.94 -10.58
C ASN A 183 -0.31 -36.26 -9.07
N ASP A 184 -0.45 -37.54 -8.72
CA ASP A 184 -0.70 -38.07 -7.37
C ASP A 184 0.42 -37.90 -6.30
N CYS A 185 1.45 -37.08 -6.48
CA CYS A 185 2.55 -37.03 -5.50
C CYS A 185 3.27 -35.68 -5.40
N LEU A 186 2.54 -34.57 -5.17
CA LEU A 186 3.18 -33.41 -4.54
C LEU A 186 2.18 -32.61 -3.70
N MET A 187 2.13 -32.92 -2.41
CA MET A 187 1.53 -32.09 -1.36
C MET A 187 2.02 -30.64 -1.49
N ILE A 188 1.10 -29.70 -1.75
CA ILE A 188 1.33 -28.29 -1.41
C ILE A 188 0.15 -27.73 -0.60
N PRO A 189 -0.02 -28.15 0.66
CA PRO A 189 -0.91 -27.48 1.61
C PRO A 189 -0.41 -26.09 2.05
N ASN A 190 0.84 -25.71 1.74
CA ASN A 190 1.46 -24.47 2.26
C ASN A 190 1.15 -23.19 1.45
N THR A 191 0.51 -23.26 0.29
CA THR A 191 0.29 -22.07 -0.57
C THR A 191 -0.69 -21.07 0.04
N GLN A 192 -1.62 -21.52 0.88
CA GLN A 192 -2.65 -20.66 1.48
C GLN A 192 -2.13 -19.79 2.63
N ILE A 193 -1.16 -20.29 3.40
CA ILE A 193 -0.60 -19.55 4.55
C ILE A 193 0.25 -18.37 4.05
N ILE A 194 1.01 -18.57 2.97
CA ILE A 194 1.92 -17.54 2.46
C ILE A 194 1.13 -16.37 1.87
N THR A 195 -0.07 -16.61 1.31
CA THR A 195 -0.91 -15.54 0.73
C THR A 195 -1.78 -14.81 1.75
N ALA A 196 -2.01 -15.39 2.92
CA ALA A 196 -2.73 -14.72 4.01
C ALA A 196 -1.85 -13.67 4.72
N ILE A 197 -0.52 -13.85 4.74
CA ILE A 197 0.41 -12.95 5.44
C ILE A 197 0.35 -11.50 4.92
N PRO A 198 0.45 -11.23 3.60
CA PRO A 198 0.36 -9.87 3.06
C PRO A 198 -0.99 -9.22 3.38
N VAL A 199 -2.08 -9.99 3.31
CA VAL A 199 -3.44 -9.50 3.60
C VAL A 199 -3.56 -9.12 5.08
N ILE A 200 -3.17 -10.00 5.99
CA ILE A 200 -3.26 -9.70 7.43
C ILE A 200 -2.36 -8.50 7.78
N PHE A 201 -1.13 -8.48 7.27
CA PHE A 201 -0.17 -7.42 7.59
C PHE A 201 -0.56 -6.05 7.02
N SER A 202 -1.34 -6.02 5.94
CA SER A 202 -1.77 -4.79 5.28
C SER A 202 -3.11 -4.27 5.79
N TYR A 203 -4.11 -5.15 5.85
CA TYR A 203 -5.46 -4.77 6.23
C TYR A 203 -5.61 -4.60 7.74
N ALA A 204 -4.82 -5.28 8.58
CA ALA A 204 -4.90 -5.11 10.03
C ALA A 204 -4.52 -3.69 10.49
N PRO A 205 -3.33 -3.13 10.17
CA PRO A 205 -2.99 -1.78 10.62
C PRO A 205 -3.92 -0.74 10.02
N LEU A 206 -4.35 -0.91 8.78
CA LEU A 206 -5.25 0.04 8.11
C LEU A 206 -6.65 0.02 8.74
N SER A 207 -7.17 -1.16 9.09
CA SER A 207 -8.41 -1.31 9.84
C SER A 207 -8.31 -0.67 11.23
N VAL A 208 -7.18 -0.84 11.92
CA VAL A 208 -6.94 -0.19 13.23
C VAL A 208 -6.92 1.34 13.07
N ILE A 209 -6.22 1.88 12.07
CA ILE A 209 -6.18 3.33 11.83
C ILE A 209 -7.58 3.88 11.56
N LEU A 210 -8.36 3.26 10.66
CA LEU A 210 -9.65 3.82 10.23
C LEU A 210 -10.80 3.55 11.20
N LEU A 211 -10.88 2.34 11.76
CA LEU A 211 -12.00 1.94 12.61
C LEU A 211 -11.79 2.31 14.06
N PHE A 212 -10.56 2.27 14.58
CA PHE A 212 -10.34 2.44 16.01
C PHE A 212 -10.75 3.84 16.51
N PRO A 213 -10.26 4.96 15.94
CA PRO A 213 -10.71 6.30 16.36
C PRO A 213 -12.21 6.50 16.17
N THR A 214 -12.76 5.96 15.07
CA THR A 214 -14.17 6.10 14.69
C THR A 214 -15.10 5.37 15.65
N VAL A 215 -14.74 4.15 16.08
CA VAL A 215 -15.59 3.28 16.90
C VAL A 215 -15.35 3.48 18.38
N THR A 216 -14.09 3.41 18.83
CA THR A 216 -13.77 3.38 20.27
C THR A 216 -13.72 4.77 20.89
N GLY A 217 -13.40 5.80 20.10
CA GLY A 217 -13.18 7.15 20.63
C GLY A 217 -12.00 7.25 21.60
N ILE A 218 -11.09 6.28 21.59
CA ILE A 218 -9.89 6.28 22.44
C ILE A 218 -8.73 6.95 21.68
N SER A 219 -8.00 7.81 22.36
CA SER A 219 -6.76 8.42 21.84
C SER A 219 -5.60 7.43 21.91
N LEU A 220 -5.00 7.05 20.77
CA LEU A 220 -3.78 6.24 20.73
C LEU A 220 -2.51 7.11 20.74
N GLY A 221 -2.69 8.43 20.64
CA GLY A 221 -1.62 9.41 20.65
C GLY A 221 -0.54 9.11 19.61
N ALA A 222 0.70 8.95 20.10
CA ALA A 222 1.88 8.77 19.25
C ALA A 222 1.94 7.42 18.52
N PHE A 223 1.18 6.40 18.95
CA PHE A 223 1.14 5.10 18.28
C PHE A 223 0.57 5.20 16.85
N GLY A 224 -0.22 6.23 16.57
CA GLY A 224 -0.67 6.56 15.20
C GLY A 224 0.49 6.73 14.23
N ASN A 225 1.65 7.26 14.66
CA ASN A 225 2.84 7.37 13.81
C ASN A 225 3.36 6.00 13.38
N VAL A 226 3.36 5.03 14.29
CA VAL A 226 3.84 3.66 14.01
C VAL A 226 2.90 2.99 13.02
N LEU A 227 1.59 3.08 13.24
CA LEU A 227 0.60 2.52 12.34
C LEU A 227 0.66 3.16 10.94
N PHE A 228 0.79 4.49 10.87
CA PHE A 228 0.87 5.19 9.59
C PHE A 228 2.18 4.91 8.84
N THR A 229 3.28 4.72 9.58
CA THR A 229 4.55 4.23 9.02
C THR A 229 4.44 2.78 8.55
N LEU A 230 3.64 1.95 9.24
CA LEU A 230 3.42 0.58 8.80
C LEU A 230 2.62 0.54 7.50
N THR A 231 1.60 1.40 7.36
CA THR A 231 0.85 1.54 6.11
C THR A 231 1.67 2.15 4.98
N SER A 232 2.69 2.97 5.28
CA SER A 232 3.58 3.52 4.25
C SER A 232 4.53 2.49 3.65
N ILE A 233 4.91 1.49 4.44
CA ILE A 233 5.79 0.39 4.03
C ILE A 233 5.00 -0.66 3.22
N PHE A 234 3.67 -0.67 3.33
CA PHE A 234 2.83 -1.70 2.74
C PHE A 234 3.00 -1.88 1.22
N PRO A 235 2.94 -0.82 0.38
CA PRO A 235 3.11 -0.97 -1.07
C PRO A 235 4.42 -1.68 -1.45
N SER A 236 5.49 -1.35 -0.75
CA SER A 236 6.81 -1.97 -0.96
C SER A 236 6.85 -3.44 -0.53
N ILE A 237 6.15 -3.80 0.55
CA ILE A 237 6.05 -5.19 1.00
C ILE A 237 5.21 -6.01 0.02
N ASP A 238 4.11 -5.46 -0.50
CA ASP A 238 3.25 -6.12 -1.48
C ASP A 238 4.03 -6.48 -2.76
N ALA A 239 4.81 -5.54 -3.29
CA ALA A 239 5.68 -5.79 -4.45
C ALA A 239 6.75 -6.87 -4.18
N LEU A 240 7.33 -6.91 -2.97
CA LEU A 240 8.29 -7.94 -2.58
C LEU A 240 7.64 -9.33 -2.49
N PHE A 241 6.41 -9.43 -2.00
CA PHE A 241 5.67 -10.68 -1.97
C PHE A 241 5.41 -11.19 -3.39
N VAL A 242 4.91 -10.35 -4.29
CA VAL A 242 4.68 -10.72 -5.71
C VAL A 242 5.98 -11.24 -6.36
N LEU A 243 7.11 -10.55 -6.15
CA LEU A 243 8.42 -10.98 -6.65
C LEU A 243 8.87 -12.33 -6.07
N PHE A 244 8.62 -12.58 -4.79
CA PHE A 244 9.01 -13.83 -4.13
C PHE A 244 8.14 -15.03 -4.55
N PHE A 245 6.86 -14.80 -4.86
CA PHE A 245 5.93 -15.85 -5.28
C PHE A 245 6.21 -16.39 -6.69
N ILE A 246 6.69 -15.56 -7.62
CA ILE A 246 6.98 -16.02 -8.98
C ILE A 246 8.34 -16.74 -8.98
N LYS A 247 8.31 -18.08 -9.05
CA LYS A 247 9.51 -18.94 -9.01
C LYS A 247 10.61 -18.50 -10.00
N ALA A 248 10.22 -18.09 -11.20
CA ALA A 248 11.14 -17.60 -12.23
C ALA A 248 11.88 -16.32 -11.81
N LEU A 249 11.16 -15.36 -11.21
CA LEU A 249 11.72 -14.12 -10.69
C LEU A 249 12.58 -14.35 -9.45
N ARG A 250 12.18 -15.27 -8.56
CA ARG A 250 12.98 -15.65 -7.39
C ARG A 250 14.35 -16.19 -7.81
N ASN A 251 14.39 -17.11 -8.77
CA ASN A 251 15.65 -17.68 -9.27
C ASN A 251 16.50 -16.63 -9.98
N ALA A 252 15.89 -15.75 -10.78
CA ALA A 252 16.59 -14.63 -11.41
C ALA A 252 17.18 -13.65 -10.37
N THR A 253 16.44 -13.37 -9.30
CA THR A 253 16.87 -12.46 -8.22
C THR A 253 18.05 -13.05 -7.43
N ILE A 254 18.02 -14.36 -7.13
CA ILE A 254 19.15 -15.06 -6.48
C ILE A 254 20.40 -14.99 -7.36
N ARG A 255 20.25 -15.25 -8.67
CA ARG A 255 21.37 -15.14 -9.63
C ARG A 255 21.91 -13.73 -9.72
N LEU A 256 21.03 -12.71 -9.72
CA LEU A 256 21.43 -11.31 -9.84
C LEU A 256 22.12 -10.78 -8.59
N LEU A 257 21.66 -11.15 -7.40
CA LEU A 257 22.23 -10.67 -6.15
C LEU A 257 23.54 -11.38 -5.78
N HIS A 258 23.97 -12.39 -6.53
CA HIS A 258 25.13 -13.25 -6.21
C HIS A 258 25.18 -13.62 -4.72
N LEU A 259 24.01 -13.81 -4.10
CA LEU A 259 23.97 -14.20 -2.70
C LEU A 259 24.57 -15.61 -2.63
N PRO A 260 25.61 -15.84 -1.80
CA PRO A 260 26.22 -17.15 -1.63
C PRO A 260 25.28 -18.01 -0.77
N ILE A 261 24.06 -18.21 -1.24
CA ILE A 261 23.15 -19.19 -0.68
C ILE A 261 23.56 -20.49 -1.36
N LYS A 262 24.22 -21.38 -0.59
CA LYS A 262 24.29 -22.80 -0.93
C LYS A 262 22.86 -23.32 -0.89
N ILE A 263 22.16 -23.18 -2.00
CA ILE A 263 20.94 -23.93 -2.24
C ILE A 263 21.42 -25.38 -2.26
N TYR A 264 21.01 -26.16 -1.27
CA TYR A 264 21.14 -27.60 -1.35
C TYR A 264 20.26 -28.03 -2.53
N ASP A 265 20.86 -28.09 -3.71
CA ASP A 265 20.27 -28.58 -4.95
C ASP A 265 20.02 -30.08 -4.80
N ALA A 266 18.96 -30.43 -4.06
CA ALA A 266 18.35 -31.74 -4.10
C ALA A 266 16.96 -31.54 -4.72
N SER A 267 16.89 -31.57 -6.06
CA SER A 267 15.70 -31.92 -6.90
C SER A 267 15.45 -31.07 -8.16
N ILE A 268 16.15 -29.95 -8.40
CA ILE A 268 15.82 -29.06 -9.54
C ILE A 268 16.39 -29.57 -10.88
N ALA A 269 17.32 -30.54 -10.88
CA ALA A 269 17.89 -31.09 -12.10
C ALA A 269 16.92 -31.95 -12.92
N GLU A 270 15.77 -32.38 -12.38
CA GLU A 270 14.88 -33.32 -13.07
C GLU A 270 13.64 -32.67 -13.71
N ALA A 271 13.24 -31.47 -13.27
CA ALA A 271 12.00 -30.84 -13.75
C ALA A 271 12.15 -29.91 -14.97
N THR A 272 13.38 -29.59 -15.38
CA THR A 272 13.61 -28.66 -16.52
C THR A 272 13.79 -29.40 -17.86
N THR A 273 14.10 -30.70 -17.81
CA THR A 273 14.18 -31.56 -19.00
C THR A 273 12.81 -31.97 -19.55
N ASP A 274 11.78 -32.01 -18.71
CA ASP A 274 10.45 -32.53 -19.12
C ASP A 274 9.56 -31.51 -19.87
N PHE A 275 9.80 -30.21 -19.70
CA PHE A 275 9.01 -29.20 -20.42
C PHE A 275 9.50 -28.97 -21.86
N THR A 276 10.75 -29.33 -22.16
CA THR A 276 11.31 -29.20 -23.52
C THR A 276 10.96 -30.43 -24.35
N THR A 277 10.86 -31.61 -23.75
CA THR A 277 10.42 -32.84 -24.43
C THR A 277 8.91 -32.88 -24.69
N MET A 278 8.06 -32.25 -23.87
CA MET A 278 6.63 -32.19 -24.15
C MET A 278 6.23 -31.25 -25.31
N ILE A 279 7.07 -30.28 -25.70
CA ILE A 279 6.83 -29.46 -26.91
C ILE A 279 7.23 -30.22 -28.19
N GLU A 280 8.07 -31.25 -28.08
CA GLU A 280 8.49 -32.08 -29.22
C GLU A 280 7.56 -33.29 -29.47
N VAL A 281 6.60 -33.56 -28.58
CA VAL A 281 5.60 -34.63 -28.72
C VAL A 281 4.19 -34.07 -28.99
N LEU A 282 4.10 -33.02 -29.80
CA LEU A 282 2.87 -32.74 -30.56
C LEU A 282 2.94 -33.53 -31.87
N PRO A 283 2.10 -34.56 -32.08
CA PRO A 283 2.11 -35.33 -33.32
C PRO A 283 1.79 -34.40 -34.50
N LYS A 284 2.66 -34.41 -35.51
CA LYS A 284 2.44 -33.83 -36.86
C LYS A 284 1.34 -34.58 -37.65
N SER A 285 0.26 -34.99 -37.00
CA SER A 285 -0.88 -35.64 -37.62
C SER A 285 -2.02 -34.64 -37.70
N GLN A 286 -2.61 -34.48 -38.88
CA GLN A 286 -3.75 -33.61 -39.22
C GLN A 286 -3.45 -32.23 -39.83
N VAL A 287 -2.53 -32.15 -40.79
CA VAL A 287 -2.63 -31.18 -41.90
C VAL A 287 -2.32 -31.92 -43.20
N ASN A 288 -3.28 -32.72 -43.68
CA ASN A 288 -3.30 -33.25 -45.04
C ASN A 288 -4.71 -33.78 -45.36
N THR A 289 -5.68 -32.90 -45.57
CA THR A 289 -6.94 -33.26 -46.24
C THR A 289 -7.59 -32.02 -46.88
N THR A 290 -7.01 -31.49 -47.95
CA THR A 290 -7.71 -30.54 -48.82
C THR A 290 -7.22 -30.62 -50.27
N THR A 291 -7.36 -31.79 -50.87
CA THR A 291 -7.29 -31.97 -52.33
C THR A 291 -8.09 -33.20 -52.70
N ALA A 292 -9.40 -33.05 -52.94
CA ALA A 292 -10.19 -33.94 -53.81
C ALA A 292 -11.69 -33.56 -53.81
N ILE A 293 -12.08 -32.35 -54.26
CA ILE A 293 -13.42 -32.13 -54.86
C ILE A 293 -13.30 -31.01 -55.91
N ARG A 294 -12.83 -31.36 -57.10
CA ARG A 294 -13.09 -30.58 -58.32
C ARG A 294 -12.92 -31.52 -59.51
N ASP A 295 -13.92 -32.38 -59.68
CA ASP A 295 -14.28 -33.00 -60.96
C ASP A 295 -15.62 -33.71 -60.75
N ARG A 296 -16.70 -32.94 -60.91
CA ARG A 296 -18.03 -33.34 -61.38
C ARG A 296 -18.91 -32.12 -61.53
#